data_AF-A0A6J3L2N6-F1
#
_entry.id   AF-A0A6J3L2N6-F1
#
_cell.length_a   1.000
_cell.length_b   1.000
_cell.length_c   1.000
_cell.angle_alpha   90.00
_cell.angle_beta   90.00
_cell.angle_gamma   90.00
#
_symmetry.space_group_name_H-M   'P 1'
#
loop_
_entity.id
_entity.type
_entity.pdbx_description
1 polymer ?
#
loop_
_entity_poly.entity_id
_entity_poly.type
_entity_poly.pdbx_seq_one_letter_code
_entity_poly.pdbx_strand_id
1 'polypeptide(L)' 'MPYKKLPVLKVDGKPVAQGNAVAPYLARKYDLMGKGKWDELICEVLVDTLEDLEQDDMGGLRVCSGP' A
#
# COMPACT_ATOMS: atom_id res chain seq x y z
N MET A 1 3.66 -1.19 -18.57
CA MET A 1 3.56 -1.17 -17.09
C MET A 1 2.29 -1.90 -16.70
N PRO A 2 2.34 -2.90 -15.81
CA PRO A 2 1.13 -3.53 -15.29
C PRO A 2 0.25 -2.43 -14.67
N TYR A 3 -1.03 -2.42 -15.05
CA TYR A 3 -2.06 -1.50 -14.55
C TYR A 3 -1.80 0.01 -14.69
N LYS A 4 -0.77 0.43 -15.45
CA LYS A 4 -0.34 1.85 -15.61
C LYS A 4 -0.12 2.60 -14.27
N LYS A 5 0.12 1.86 -13.18
CA LYS A 5 0.33 2.40 -11.83
C LYS A 5 1.67 1.91 -11.27
N LEU A 6 2.36 2.78 -10.54
CA LEU A 6 3.51 2.47 -9.70
C LEU A 6 3.09 2.60 -8.22
N PRO A 7 3.74 1.91 -7.27
CA PRO A 7 4.83 0.95 -7.44
C PRO A 7 4.38 -0.42 -7.96
N VAL A 8 5.32 -1.19 -8.55
CA VAL A 8 5.09 -2.55 -9.05
C VAL A 8 6.07 -3.52 -8.40
N LEU A 9 5.55 -4.54 -7.74
CA LEU A 9 6.32 -5.66 -7.21
C LEU A 9 6.21 -6.88 -8.16
N LYS A 10 7.29 -7.63 -8.35
CA LYS A 10 7.23 -8.94 -9.04
C LYS A 10 7.45 -10.05 -8.03
N VAL A 11 6.46 -10.93 -7.88
CA VAL A 11 6.51 -12.12 -7.05
C VAL A 11 6.47 -13.34 -7.97
N ASP A 12 7.52 -14.15 -7.98
CA ASP A 12 7.63 -15.34 -8.84
C ASP A 12 7.34 -15.05 -10.32
N GLY A 13 7.83 -13.92 -10.81
CA GLY A 13 7.61 -13.46 -12.18
C GLY A 13 6.24 -12.83 -12.46
N LYS A 14 5.30 -12.87 -11.51
CA LYS A 14 3.97 -12.26 -11.63
C LYS A 14 4.00 -10.81 -11.10
N PRO A 15 3.61 -9.81 -11.91
CA PRO A 15 3.54 -8.43 -11.46
C PRO A 15 2.30 -8.18 -10.60
N VAL A 16 2.49 -7.53 -9.46
CA VAL A 16 1.44 -6.99 -8.59
C VAL A 16 1.63 -5.47 -8.56
N ALA A 17 0.58 -4.72 -8.86
CA ALA A 17 0.60 -3.26 -8.76
C ALA A 17 -0.59 -2.79 -7.91
N GLN A 18 -0.29 -2.44 -6.67
CA GLN A 18 -1.12 -1.71 -5.72
C GLN A 18 -0.25 -1.54 -4.48
N GLY A 19 0.13 -0.31 -4.11
CA GLY A 19 1.02 -0.06 -2.96
C GLY A 19 0.53 -0.74 -1.68
N ASN A 20 -0.78 -0.68 -1.46
CA ASN A 20 -1.44 -1.16 -0.25
C ASN A 20 -1.48 -2.69 -0.15
N ALA A 21 -1.41 -3.40 -1.27
CA ALA A 21 -1.26 -4.86 -1.26
C ALA A 21 0.22 -5.30 -1.15
N VAL A 22 1.15 -4.45 -1.60
CA VAL A 22 2.59 -4.74 -1.61
C VAL A 22 3.17 -4.66 -0.19
N ALA A 23 2.79 -3.65 0.60
CA ALA A 23 3.27 -3.45 1.96
C ALA A 23 3.00 -4.65 2.90
N PRO A 24 1.75 -5.11 3.09
CA PRO A 24 1.45 -6.25 3.98
C PRO A 24 2.00 -7.57 3.42
N TYR A 25 2.10 -7.72 2.10
CA TYR A 25 2.77 -8.89 1.49
C TYR A 25 4.25 -8.98 1.90
N LEU A 26 4.98 -7.87 1.79
CA LEU A 26 6.40 -7.83 2.18
C LEU A 26 6.57 -7.97 3.69
N ALA A 27 5.70 -7.35 4.48
CA ALA A 27 5.74 -7.46 5.92
C ALA A 27 5.56 -8.91 6.40
N ARG A 28 4.61 -9.66 5.82
CA ARG A 28 4.48 -11.12 6.07
C ARG A 28 5.71 -11.91 5.63
N LYS A 29 6.27 -11.59 4.46
CA LYS A 29 7.44 -12.30 3.91
C LYS A 29 8.68 -12.18 4.79
N TYR A 30 8.84 -11.05 5.48
CA TYR A 30 9.99 -10.76 6.32
C TYR A 30 9.70 -10.79 7.82
N ASP A 31 8.58 -11.39 8.24
CA ASP A 31 8.20 -11.54 9.65
C ASP A 31 8.11 -10.20 10.41
N LEU A 32 7.52 -9.19 9.76
CA LEU A 32 7.34 -7.83 10.29
C LEU A 32 5.91 -7.55 10.77
N MET A 33 5.02 -8.55 10.79
CA MET A 33 3.62 -8.39 11.20
C MET A 33 3.38 -8.59 12.71
N GLY A 34 4.45 -8.72 13.50
CA GLY A 34 4.36 -9.02 14.93
C GLY A 34 4.21 -10.51 15.24
N LYS A 35 3.88 -10.84 16.49
CA LYS A 35 4.03 -12.20 17.03
C LYS A 35 2.77 -13.05 16.91
N GLY A 36 1.66 -12.47 16.45
CA GLY A 36 0.41 -13.19 16.33
C GLY A 36 -0.64 -12.46 15.52
N LYS A 37 -1.77 -13.13 15.32
CA LYS A 37 -2.88 -12.64 14.48
C LYS A 37 -3.43 -11.28 14.92
N TRP A 38 -3.34 -10.96 16.20
CA TRP A 38 -3.75 -9.65 16.71
C TRP A 38 -2.82 -8.53 16.23
N ASP A 39 -1.50 -8.74 16.31
CA ASP A 39 -0.53 -7.78 15.83
C ASP A 39 -0.64 -7.60 14.30
N GLU A 40 -0.88 -8.70 13.59
CA GLU A 40 -1.10 -8.69 12.14
C GLU A 40 -2.33 -7.83 11.77
N LEU A 41 -3.45 -8.03 12.48
CA LEU A 41 -4.67 -7.26 12.30
C LEU A 41 -4.43 -5.76 12.54
N ILE A 42 -3.71 -5.41 13.61
CA ILE A 42 -3.41 -4.01 13.93
C ILE A 42 -2.53 -3.38 12.83
N CYS A 43 -1.56 -4.12 12.30
CA CYS A 43 -0.74 -3.65 11.18
C CYS A 43 -1.59 -3.37 9.92
N GLU A 44 -2.54 -4.24 9.61
CA GLU A 44 -3.46 -4.03 8.46
C GLU A 44 -4.36 -2.80 8.68
N VAL A 45 -4.94 -2.64 9.89
CA VAL A 45 -5.73 -1.45 10.24
C VAL A 45 -4.93 -0.15 10.06
N LEU A 46 -3.64 -0.14 10.43
CA LEU A 46 -2.78 1.02 10.27
C LEU A 46 -2.52 1.37 8.79
N VAL A 47 -2.31 0.35 7.94
CA VAL A 47 -2.12 0.56 6.49
C VAL A 47 -3.40 1.10 5.84
N ASP A 48 -4.56 0.55 6.21
CA ASP A 48 -5.85 1.02 5.69
C ASP A 48 -6.13 2.47 6.14
N THR A 49 -5.86 2.79 7.41
CA THR A 49 -6.02 4.16 7.93
C THR A 49 -5.13 5.16 7.18
N LEU A 50 -3.90 4.78 6.82
CA LEU A 50 -3.00 5.62 6.03
C LEU A 50 -3.53 5.83 4.60
N GLU A 51 -4.09 4.78 3.98
CA GLU A 51 -4.71 4.90 2.66
C GLU A 51 -5.89 5.88 2.69
N ASP A 52 -6.76 5.80 3.70
CA ASP A 52 -7.89 6.70 3.85
C ASP A 52 -7.43 8.16 3.99
N LEU A 53 -6.38 8.41 4.80
CA LEU A 53 -5.80 9.75 4.96
C LEU A 53 -5.18 10.28 3.66
N GLU A 54 -4.46 9.45 2.91
CA GLU A 54 -3.89 9.85 1.60
C GLU A 54 -4.99 10.21 0.59
N GLN A 55 -6.13 9.50 0.62
CA GLN A 55 -7.27 9.80 -0.23
C GLN A 55 -7.97 11.10 0.19
N ASP A 56 -8.11 11.35 1.49
CA ASP A 56 -8.69 12.58 2.04
C ASP A 56 -7.84 13.81 1.70
N ASP A 57 -6.51 13.72 1.84
CA ASP A 57 -5.57 14.81 1.52
C ASP A 57 -5.50 15.09 -0.01
N MET A 58 -5.69 14.06 -0.84
CA MET A 58 -5.77 14.21 -2.30
C MET A 58 -7.07 14.88 -2.79
N GLY A 59 -8.05 15.09 -1.90
CA GLY A 59 -9.20 15.97 -2.16
C GLY A 59 -8.87 17.47 -2.06
N GLY A 60 -7.76 17.84 -1.43
CA GLY A 60 -7.35 19.23 -1.19
C GLY A 60 -6.22 19.75 -2.07
N LEU A 61 -5.32 18.89 -2.56
CA LEU A 61 -4.21 19.31 -3.40
C LEU A 61 -4.56 19.25 -4.90
N ARG A 62 -5.45 20.15 -5.32
CA ARG A 62 -5.51 20.59 -6.72
C ARG A 62 -4.21 21.32 -7.03
N VAL A 63 -3.15 20.57 -7.35
CA VAL A 63 -1.94 21.14 -7.93
C VAL A 63 -2.39 21.84 -9.21
N CYS A 64 -2.36 23.16 -9.20
CA CYS A 64 -2.61 24.01 -10.33
C CYS A 64 -1.61 23.65 -11.44
N SER A 65 -1.96 22.70 -12.29
CA SER A 65 -1.36 22.56 -13.61
C SER A 65 -1.86 23.75 -14.44
N GLY A 66 -1.09 24.84 -14.39
CA GLY A 66 -1.14 25.90 -15.38
C GLY A 66 -0.78 25.38 -16.78
N PRO A 67 -1.08 26.18 -17.82
CA PRO A 67 -1.21 25.73 -19.21
C PRO A 67 0.03 25.05 -19.81
#